data_AF-A0A355ESW6-F1
#
_entry.id   AF-A0A355ESW6-F1
#
_cell.length_a   1.000
_cell.length_b   1.000
_cell.length_c   1.000
_cell.angle_alpha   90.00
_cell.angle_beta   90.00
_cell.angle_gamma   90.00
#
_symmetry.space_group_name_H-M   'P 1'
#
loop_
_entity.id
_entity.type
_entity.pdbx_description
1 polymer ?
#
loop_
_entity_poly.entity_id
_entity_poly.type
_entity_poly.pdbx_seq_one_letter_code
_entity_poly.pdbx_strand_id
1 'polypeptide(L)' 'HSLLATRVLARIREACGVDLELRDLFDHPTLAGLAQAVAAAQSAGRPAVALPPIERAP' A
#
# COMPACT_ATOMS: atom_id res chain seq x y z
N HIS A 1 14.21 1.41 11.29
CA HIS A 1 13.02 2.14 10.81
C HIS A 1 12.13 1.15 10.06
N SER A 2 10.85 1.15 10.42
CA SER A 2 10.09 -0.07 10.70
C SER A 2 9.79 -0.96 9.48
N LEU A 3 10.36 -2.17 9.45
CA LEU A 3 9.97 -3.26 8.52
C LEU A 3 8.48 -3.62 8.64
N LEU A 4 7.86 -3.32 9.80
CA LEU A 4 6.45 -3.55 10.03
C LEU A 4 5.58 -2.70 9.09
N ALA A 5 5.95 -1.43 8.86
CA ALA A 5 5.20 -0.54 7.98
C ALA A 5 5.19 -1.10 6.54
N THR A 6 6.36 -1.51 6.02
CA THR A 6 6.47 -2.18 4.72
C THR A 6 5.61 -3.45 4.65
N ARG A 7 5.60 -4.27 5.71
CA ARG A 7 4.77 -5.49 5.76
C ARG A 7 3.27 -5.19 5.79
N VAL A 8 2.85 -4.10 6.44
CA VAL A 8 1.45 -3.65 6.47
C VAL A 8 1.03 -3.19 5.08
N LEU A 9 1.83 -2.34 4.42
CA LEU A 9 1.55 -1.88 3.06
C LEU A 9 1.47 -3.05 2.07
N ALA A 10 2.39 -4.00 2.15
CA ALA A 10 2.35 -5.20 1.31
C ALA A 10 1.05 -6.02 1.51
N ARG A 11 0.61 -6.20 2.76
CA ARG A 11 -0.66 -6.88 3.06
C ARG A 11 -1.88 -6.13 2.54
N ILE A 12 -1.90 -4.81 2.67
CA ILE A 12 -2.99 -3.97 2.14
C ILE A 12 -3.05 -4.11 0.62
N ARG A 13 -1.90 -4.10 -0.06
CA ARG A 13 -1.82 -4.32 -1.50
C ARG A 13 -2.40 -5.67 -1.91
N GLU A 14 -2.02 -6.73 -1.21
CA GLU A 14 -2.50 -8.09 -1.49
C GLU A 14 -4.00 -8.30 -1.17
N ALA A 15 -4.48 -7.74 -0.05
CA ALA A 15 -5.84 -7.96 0.42
C ALA A 15 -6.87 -6.98 -0.18
N CYS A 16 -6.47 -5.75 -0.49
CA CYS A 16 -7.36 -4.67 -0.93
C CYS A 16 -7.09 -4.20 -2.37
N GLY A 17 -6.03 -4.68 -3.02
CA GLY A 17 -5.74 -4.36 -4.43
C GLY A 17 -5.30 -2.92 -4.68
N VAL A 18 -5.01 -2.15 -3.63
CA VAL A 18 -4.56 -0.75 -3.71
C VAL A 18 -3.15 -0.59 -3.15
N ASP A 19 -2.40 0.31 -3.75
CA ASP A 19 -1.09 0.70 -3.24
C ASP A 19 -1.22 2.02 -2.48
N LEU A 20 -0.77 2.01 -1.23
CA LEU A 20 -0.74 3.18 -0.36
C LEU A 20 0.71 3.62 -0.16
N GLU A 21 0.91 4.93 -0.05
CA GLU A 21 2.25 5.47 0.22
C GLU A 21 2.59 5.27 1.70
N LEU A 22 3.89 5.19 2.00
CA LEU A 22 4.35 5.11 3.39
C LEU A 22 3.87 6.32 4.23
N ARG A 23 3.67 7.48 3.58
CA ARG A 23 3.13 8.67 4.24
C ARG A 23 1.71 8.44 4.75
N ASP A 24 0.87 7.70 4.01
CA ASP A 24 -0.54 7.50 4.35
C ASP A 24 -0.68 6.76 5.68
N LEU A 25 0.24 5.83 5.96
CA LEU A 25 0.27 5.07 7.21
C LEU A 25 0.66 5.94 8.42
N PHE A 26 1.51 6.94 8.22
CA PHE A 26 1.91 7.87 9.28
C PHE A 26 0.92 9.02 9.47
N ASP A 27 0.30 9.50 8.39
CA ASP A 27 -0.77 10.50 8.43
C ASP A 27 -2.05 9.93 9.06
N HIS A 28 -2.28 8.63 8.91
CA HIS A 28 -3.44 7.92 9.45
C HIS A 28 -3.03 6.77 10.38
N PRO A 29 -2.47 7.04 11.59
CA PRO A 29 -1.91 6.03 12.49
C PRO A 29 -2.99 5.25 13.27
N THR A 30 -4.18 5.09 12.70
CA THR A 30 -5.30 4.35 13.29
C THR A 30 -5.92 3.44 12.23
N LEU A 31 -6.51 2.32 12.66
CA LEU A 31 -7.20 1.41 11.73
C LEU A 31 -8.33 2.11 10.98
N ALA A 32 -9.09 2.97 11.64
CA ALA A 32 -10.16 3.74 11.02
C ALA A 32 -9.63 4.69 9.94
N GLY A 33 -8.54 5.41 10.22
CA GLY A 33 -7.91 6.31 9.24
C GLY A 33 -7.34 5.57 8.03
N LEU A 34 -6.64 4.45 8.27
CA LEU A 34 -6.13 3.59 7.20
C LEU A 34 -7.26 3.02 6.33
N ALA A 35 -8.38 2.61 6.92
CA ALA A 35 -9.54 2.14 6.17
C ALA A 35 -10.11 3.22 5.24
N GLN A 36 -10.15 4.48 5.70
CA GLN A 36 -10.56 5.61 4.85
C GLN A 36 -9.56 5.85 3.70
N ALA A 37 -8.26 5.80 3.97
CA ALA A 37 -7.24 5.93 2.93
C ALA A 37 -7.36 4.83 1.85
N VAL A 38 -7.60 3.57 2.27
CA VAL A 38 -7.86 2.44 1.36
C VAL A 38 -9.11 2.69 0.51
N ALA A 39 -10.22 3.16 1.11
CA ALA A 39 -11.45 3.45 0.39
C ALA A 39 -11.27 4.59 -0.64
N ALA A 40 -10.52 5.63 -0.28
CA ALA A 40 -10.18 6.73 -1.17
C ALA A 40 -9.30 6.26 -2.35
N ALA A 41 -8.30 5.43 -2.09
CA ALA A 41 -7.42 4.88 -3.14
C ALA A 41 -8.17 4.00 -4.14
N GLN A 42 -9.11 3.17 -3.66
CA GLN A 42 -9.99 2.36 -4.52
C GLN A 42 -10.87 3.24 -5.41
N SER A 43 -11.46 4.29 -4.83
CA SER A 43 -12.32 5.24 -5.55
C SER A 43 -11.55 6.06 -6.59
N ALA A 44 -10.29 6.38 -6.30
CA ALA A 44 -9.41 7.11 -7.22
C ALA A 44 -8.90 6.25 -8.39
N GLY A 45 -9.18 4.94 -8.40
CA GLY A 45 -8.68 4.05 -9.45
C GLY A 45 -7.15 4.03 -9.50
N ARG A 46 -6.49 3.99 -8.33
CA ARG A 46 -5.05 3.71 -8.22
C ARG A 46 -4.84 2.20 -8.00
N PRO A 47 -4.89 1.37 -9.06
CA PRO A 47 -4.60 -0.04 -8.92
C PRO A 47 -3.15 -0.20 -8.47
N ALA A 48 -2.90 -1.20 -7.63
CA ALA A 48 -1.55 -1.64 -7.35
C ALA A 48 -0.87 -2.05 -8.66
N VAL A 49 0.08 -1.24 -9.14
CA VAL A 49 0.90 -1.60 -10.30
C VAL A 49 1.74 -2.81 -9.90
N ALA A 50 1.53 -3.94 -10.58
CA ALA A 50 2.45 -5.06 -10.48
C ALA A 50 3.77 -4.63 -11.13
N LEU A 51 4.76 -4.26 -10.31
CA LEU A 51 6.12 -4.05 -10.80
C LEU A 51 6.59 -5.37 -11.45
N PRO A 52 7.11 -5.33 -12.68
CA PRO A 52 7.60 -6.53 -13.34
C PRO A 52 8.74 -7.14 -12.50
N PRO A 53 8.86 -8.47 -12.46
CA PRO A 53 9.97 -9.13 -11.77
C PRO A 53 11.32 -8.59 -12.24
N ILE A 54 12.20 -8.28 -11.29
CA ILE A 54 13.58 -7.86 -11.63
C ILE A 54 14.35 -9.09 -12.09
N GLU A 55 14.57 -9.21 -13.39
CA GLU A 55 15.46 -10.20 -14.00
C GLU A 55 16.92 -9.80 -13.82
N ARG A 56 17.82 -10.78 -13.60
CA ARG A 56 19.26 -10.51 -13.61
C ARG A 56 19.69 -10.23 -15.05
N ALA A 57 20.18 -9.02 -15.29
CA ALA A 57 20.83 -8.68 -16.56
C ALA A 57 21.97 -9.69 -16.86
N PRO A 58 22.15 -10.09 -18.13
CA PRO A 58 23.16 -11.06 -18.54
C PRO A 58 24.59 -10.59 -18.25
#